data_AF-A0A920SFG1-F1
#
_entry.id   AF-A0A920SFG1-F1
#
_cell.length_a   1.000
_cell.length_b   1.000
_cell.length_c   1.000
_cell.angle_alpha   90.00
_cell.angle_beta   90.00
_cell.angle_gamma   90.00
#
_symmetry.space_group_name_H-M   'P 1'
#
loop_
_entity.id
_entity.type
_entity.pdbx_description
1 polymer ?
#
loop_
_entity_poly.entity_id
_entity_poly.type
_entity_poly.pdbx_seq_one_letter_code
_entity_poly.pdbx_strand_id
1 'polypeptide(L)' 'MEEDGSNPLRLTTNEADDLEPVWSPGGDHLAFVSHLYGPGEIF' A
#
# COMPACT_ATOMS: atom_id res chain seq x y z
N MET A 1 9.66 -11.18 4.68
CA MET A 1 8.82 -11.44 3.49
C MET A 1 9.29 -12.75 2.92
N GLU A 2 8.38 -13.69 2.73
CA GLU A 2 8.68 -14.88 1.96
C GLU A 2 8.48 -14.51 0.49
N GLU A 3 9.51 -14.75 -0.34
CA GLU A 3 9.55 -14.29 -1.73
C GLU A 3 8.49 -14.97 -2.62
N ASP A 4 7.89 -16.06 -2.12
CA ASP A 4 6.85 -16.83 -2.79
C ASP A 4 5.44 -16.23 -2.62
N GLY A 5 5.30 -15.14 -1.85
CA GLY A 5 4.02 -14.48 -1.60
C GLY A 5 3.08 -15.24 -0.68
N SER A 6 3.53 -16.31 -0.02
CA SER A 6 2.70 -17.16 0.85
C SER A 6 2.27 -16.47 2.15
N ASN A 7 2.99 -15.43 2.58
CA ASN A 7 2.77 -14.70 3.83
C ASN A 7 2.77 -13.19 3.61
N PRO A 8 1.68 -12.61 3.06
CA PRO A 8 1.59 -11.17 2.85
C PRO A 8 1.60 -10.41 4.18
N LEU A 9 2.36 -9.31 4.23
CA LEU A 9 2.34 -8.37 5.35
C LEU A 9 1.28 -7.30 5.09
N ARG A 10 0.31 -7.16 5.99
CA ARG A 10 -0.66 -6.05 5.95
C ARG A 10 0.02 -4.76 6.41
N LEU A 11 0.07 -3.75 5.54
CA LEU A 11 0.72 -2.46 5.81
C LEU A 11 -0.25 -1.36 6.27
N THR A 12 -1.53 -1.47 5.93
CA THR A 12 -2.57 -0.51 6.32
C THR A 12 -3.72 -1.22 7.05
N THR A 13 -4.34 -0.53 8.01
CA THR A 13 -5.46 -1.09 8.83
C THR A 13 -6.72 -0.22 8.79
N ASN A 14 -6.87 0.59 7.75
CA ASN A 14 -8.03 1.46 7.58
C ASN A 14 -9.20 0.72 6.90
N GLU A 15 -10.37 1.39 6.83
CA GLU A 15 -11.60 0.84 6.24
C GLU A 15 -11.78 1.21 4.75
N ALA A 16 -10.86 2.01 4.19
CA ALA A 16 -10.91 2.45 2.80
C ALA A 16 -10.13 1.50 1.88
N ASP A 17 -10.42 1.60 0.59
CA ASP A 17 -9.65 0.90 -0.43
C ASP A 17 -8.32 1.62 -0.67
N ASP A 18 -7.23 0.85 -0.55
CA ASP A 18 -5.86 1.26 -0.90
C ASP A 18 -5.43 0.54 -2.18
N LEU A 19 -5.09 1.31 -3.21
CA LEU A 19 -4.93 0.86 -4.60
C LEU A 19 -3.61 1.34 -5.21
N GLU A 20 -3.24 0.72 -6.34
CA GLU A 20 -2.09 1.10 -7.17
C GLU A 20 -0.76 1.27 -6.41
N PRO A 21 -0.35 0.27 -5.57
CA PRO A 21 0.88 0.38 -4.78
C PRO A 21 2.13 0.41 -5.66
N VAL A 22 3.07 1.31 -5.35
CA VAL A 22 4.40 1.38 -5.97
C VAL A 22 5.48 1.54 -4.90
N TRP A 23 6.42 0.60 -4.85
CA TRP A 23 7.60 0.72 -4.00
C TRP A 23 8.62 1.68 -4.60
N SER A 24 9.19 2.53 -3.75
CA SER A 24 10.41 3.26 -4.05
C SER A 24 11.56 2.30 -4.45
N PRO A 25 12.54 2.75 -5.24
CA PRO A 25 13.67 1.91 -5.65
C PRO A 25 14.48 1.34 -4.46
N GLY A 26 14.50 2.04 -3.33
CA GLY A 26 15.15 1.59 -2.10
C GLY A 26 14.31 0.65 -1.24
N GLY A 27 13.03 0.49 -1.55
CA GLY A 27 12.08 -0.34 -0.79
C GLY A 27 11.71 0.22 0.58
N ASP A 28 12.10 1.46 0.89
CA ASP A 28 11.89 2.12 2.18
C ASP A 28 10.56 2.89 2.24
N HIS A 29 10.02 3.26 1.07
CA HIS A 29 8.73 3.91 0.93
C HIS A 29 7.81 3.14 -0.02
N LEU A 30 6.52 3.13 0.30
CA LEU A 30 5.43 2.62 -0.51
C LEU A 30 4.46 3.77 -0.78
N ALA A 31 4.29 4.13 -2.06
CA ALA A 31 3.25 5.06 -2.48
C ALA A 31 1.98 4.29 -2.87
N PHE A 32 0.80 4.81 -2.55
CA PHE A 32 -0.48 4.20 -2.93
C PHE A 32 -1.60 5.25 -3.03
N VAL A 33 -2.67 4.92 -3.75
CA VAL A 33 -3.89 5.73 -3.83
C VAL A 33 -4.88 5.23 -2.79
N SER A 34 -5.42 6.10 -1.95
CA SER A 34 -6.43 5.76 -0.94
C SER A 34 -7.68 6.62 -1.06
N HIS A 35 -8.83 6.03 -0.72
CA HIS A 35 -10.11 6.73 -0.60
C HIS A 35 -10.43 7.17 0.84
N LEU A 36 -9.42 7.17 1.73
CA LEU A 36 -9.63 7.38 3.16
C LEU A 36 -10.21 8.75 3.52
N TYR A 37 -9.75 9.86 2.90
CA TYR A 37 -10.28 11.20 3.20
C TYR A 37 -10.98 11.89 2.03
N GLY A 38 -11.24 11.15 0.94
CA GLY A 38 -11.93 11.71 -0.21
C GLY A 38 -11.65 10.95 -1.50
N PRO A 39 -11.95 11.56 -2.66
CA PRO A 39 -11.63 10.96 -3.95
C PRO A 39 -10.11 10.89 -4.13
N GLY A 40 -9.62 9.68 -4.39
CA GLY A 40 -8.23 9.29 -4.65
C GLY A 40 -7.14 10.24 -4.17
N GLU A 41 -6.63 10.02 -2.96
CA GLU A 41 -5.46 10.73 -2.42
C GLU A 41 -4.22 9.84 -2.46
N ILE A 42 -3.05 10.45 -2.69
CA ILE A 42 -1.76 9.74 -2.71
C ILE A 42 -1.12 9.83 -1.33
N PHE A 43 -0.70 8.67 -0.81
CA PHE A 43 0.04 8.50 0.44
C PHE A 43 1.43 7.93 0.17
#